data_AF-A0A2M7XFT7-F1
#
_entry.id   AF-A0A2M7XFT7-F1
#
_cell.length_a   1.000
_cell.length_b   1.000
_cell.length_c   1.000
_cell.angle_alpha   90.00
_cell.angle_beta   90.00
_cell.angle_gamma   90.00
#
_symmetry.space_group_name_H-M   'P 1'
#
loop_
_entity.id
_entity.type
_entity.pdbx_description
1 polymer ?
#
loop_
_entity_poly.entity_id
_entity_poly.type
_entity_poly.pdbx_seq_one_letter_code
_entity_poly.pdbx_strand_id
1 'polypeptide(L)' 'MWLLAPWLSKLALRAGVIIPEISWVIWALPLGISVHLLVGSMTPMTEHFLDLNGYYLLKIFILFLIVFGLRGIKVVS' A
#
# COMPACT_ATOMS: atom_id res chain seq x y z
N MET A 1 -0.83 5.66 8.97
CA MET A 1 -2.04 5.45 8.15
C MET A 1 -3.33 5.28 8.94
N TRP A 2 -3.34 4.62 10.11
CA TRP A 2 -4.60 4.41 10.85
C TRP A 2 -5.39 5.71 11.14
N LEU A 3 -4.73 6.77 11.58
CA LEU A 3 -5.36 8.08 11.81
C LEU A 3 -5.88 8.76 10.53
N LEU A 4 -5.24 8.49 9.38
CA LEU A 4 -5.60 9.07 8.09
C LEU A 4 -6.63 8.22 7.33
N ALA A 5 -6.80 6.95 7.71
CA ALA A 5 -7.64 6.00 7.00
C ALA A 5 -9.11 6.47 6.86
N PRO A 6 -9.77 7.03 7.90
CA PRO A 6 -11.15 7.53 7.75
C PRO A 6 -11.25 8.68 6.75
N TRP A 7 -10.22 9.53 6.68
CA TRP A 7 -10.19 10.65 5.74
C TRP A 7 -9.94 10.18 4.31
N LEU A 8 -9.00 9.24 4.11
CA LEU A 8 -8.72 8.63 2.81
C LEU A 8 -9.91 7.85 2.27
N SER A 9 -10.63 7.09 3.11
CA SER A 9 -11.86 6.40 2.70
C SER A 9 -12.97 7.38 2.29
N LYS A 10 -13.11 8.52 2.97
CA LYS A 10 -14.04 9.59 2.54
C LYS A 10 -13.65 10.20 1.20
N LEU A 11 -12.35 10.38 0.95
CA LEU A 11 -11.87 10.85 -0.36
C LEU A 11 -12.12 9.83 -1.47
N ALA A 12 -11.83 8.56 -1.22
CA ALA A 12 -12.11 7.49 -2.19
C ALA A 12 -13.61 7.41 -2.52
N LEU A 13 -14.47 7.60 -1.52
CA LEU A 13 -15.91 7.62 -1.74
C LEU A 13 -16.33 8.76 -2.69
N ARG A 14 -15.71 9.94 -2.58
CA ARG A 14 -15.95 11.04 -3.54
C ARG A 14 -15.50 10.71 -4.96
N ALA A 15 -14.51 9.83 -5.11
CA ALA A 15 -14.07 9.29 -6.39
C ALA A 15 -14.93 8.09 -6.88
N GLY A 16 -16.03 7.77 -6.18
CA GLY A 16 -16.92 6.66 -6.55
C GLY A 16 -16.39 5.29 -6.13
N VAL A 17 -15.44 5.21 -5.20
CA VAL A 17 -14.86 3.94 -4.75
C VAL A 17 -14.96 3.80 -3.23
N ILE A 18 -15.58 2.72 -2.76
CA ILE A 18 -15.62 2.36 -1.35
C ILE A 18 -14.36 1.55 -1.05
N ILE A 19 -13.45 2.10 -0.24
CA ILE A 19 -12.25 1.43 0.24
C ILE A 19 -12.36 1.26 1.76
N PRO A 20 -12.28 0.03 2.30
CA PRO A 20 -12.25 -0.20 3.74
C PRO A 20 -11.08 0.49 4.43
N GLU A 21 -11.27 0.99 5.65
CA GLU A 21 -10.21 1.70 6.38
C GLU A 21 -8.97 0.82 6.62
N ILE A 22 -9.18 -0.48 6.86
CA ILE A 22 -8.10 -1.45 7.07
C ILE A 22 -7.20 -1.61 5.84
N SER A 23 -7.75 -1.45 4.62
CA SER A 23 -6.99 -1.51 3.37
C SER A 23 -5.90 -0.45 3.31
N TRP A 24 -6.18 0.76 3.79
CA TRP A 24 -5.18 1.84 3.86
C TRP A 24 -4.04 1.54 4.83
N VAL A 25 -4.34 0.82 5.91
CA VAL A 25 -3.32 0.40 6.89
C VAL A 25 -2.45 -0.69 6.28
N ILE A 26 -3.06 -1.69 5.63
CA ILE A 26 -2.36 -2.77 4.93
C ILE A 26 -1.43 -2.20 3.85
N TRP A 27 -1.90 -1.20 3.11
CA TRP A 27 -1.12 -0.56 2.06
C TRP A 27 -0.08 0.47 2.53
N ALA A 28 0.02 0.74 3.83
CA ALA A 28 1.00 1.69 4.34
C ALA A 28 2.44 1.33 3.93
N LEU A 29 2.78 0.04 3.99
CA LEU A 29 4.11 -0.45 3.60
C LEU A 29 4.37 -0.35 2.09
N PRO A 30 3.54 -0.93 1.20
CA PRO A 30 3.77 -0.81 -0.25
C PRO A 30 3.71 0.65 -0.75
N LEU A 31 2.83 1.49 -0.19
CA LEU A 31 2.80 2.92 -0.51
C LEU A 31 4.06 3.64 -0.03
N GLY A 32 4.54 3.33 1.18
CA GLY A 32 5.79 3.88 1.70
C GLY A 32 6.99 3.54 0.81
N ILE A 33 7.15 2.27 0.41
CA ILE A 33 8.19 1.84 -0.52
C ILE A 33 8.07 2.63 -1.84
N SER A 34 6.85 2.73 -2.40
CA SER A 34 6.61 3.46 -3.64
C SER A 34 6.99 4.95 -3.55
N VAL A 35 6.61 5.62 -2.45
CA VAL A 35 6.96 7.03 -2.22
C VAL A 35 8.48 7.20 -2.05
N HIS A 36 9.13 6.33 -1.30
CA HIS A 36 10.59 6.36 -1.14
C HIS A 36 11.33 6.19 -2.47
N LEU A 37 10.84 5.29 -3.34
CA LEU A 37 11.36 5.13 -4.72
C LEU A 37 11.17 6.40 -5.56
N LEU A 38 9.99 7.02 -5.50
CA LEU A 38 9.68 8.23 -6.28
C LEU A 38 10.48 9.45 -5.83
N VAL A 39 10.74 9.57 -4.52
CA VAL A 39 11.52 10.68 -3.93
C VAL A 39 13.03 10.42 -4.02
N GLY A 40 13.45 9.20 -4.38
CA GLY A 40 14.86 8.81 -4.43
C GLY A 40 15.50 8.59 -3.05
N SER A 41 14.69 8.51 -1.98
CA SER A 41 15.15 8.25 -0.62
C SER A 41 15.14 6.75 -0.35
N MET A 42 16.25 6.08 -0.65
CA MET A 42 16.39 4.64 -0.39
C MET A 42 16.48 4.35 1.11
N THR A 43 15.53 3.56 1.61
CA THR A 43 15.60 2.97 2.96
C THR A 43 16.08 1.52 2.85
N PRO A 44 16.60 0.89 3.93
CA PRO A 44 17.01 -0.51 3.87
C PRO A 44 15.91 -1.44 3.37
N MET A 45 14.65 -1.17 3.71
CA MET A 45 13.50 -1.94 3.21
C MET A 45 13.28 -1.74 1.70
N THR A 46 13.42 -0.52 1.20
CA THR A 46 13.33 -0.20 -0.23
C THR A 46 14.46 -0.84 -1.03
N GLU A 47 15.69 -0.78 -0.52
CA GLU A 47 16.87 -1.41 -1.13
C GLU A 47 16.70 -2.93 -1.22
N HIS A 48 16.31 -3.57 -0.11
CA HIS A 48 16.03 -5.01 -0.09
C HIS A 48 14.87 -5.41 -1.02
N PHE A 49 13.87 -4.54 -1.18
CA PHE A 49 12.78 -4.79 -2.12
C PHE A 49 13.24 -4.72 -3.59
N LEU A 50 14.16 -3.82 -3.91
CA LEU A 50 14.71 -3.66 -5.26
C LEU A 50 15.81 -4.68 -5.61
N ASP A 51 16.49 -5.26 -4.64
CA ASP A 51 17.54 -6.26 -4.88
C ASP A 51 16.97 -7.44 -5.67
N LEU A 52 17.38 -7.60 -6.93
CA LEU A 52 16.91 -8.65 -7.83
C LEU A 52 17.34 -10.05 -7.38
N ASN A 53 18.44 -10.17 -6.63
CA ASN A 53 19.06 -11.45 -6.30
C ASN A 53 18.68 -11.96 -4.89
N GLY A 54 17.91 -11.19 -4.12
CA GLY A 54 17.63 -11.49 -2.72
C GLY A 54 16.21 -11.15 -2.25
N TYR A 55 16.00 -11.37 -0.95
CA TYR A 55 14.83 -10.90 -0.18
C TYR A 55 13.46 -11.30 -0.75
N TYR A 56 13.37 -12.50 -1.34
CA TYR A 56 12.11 -13.04 -1.88
C TYR A 56 10.97 -13.07 -0.85
N LEU A 57 11.27 -13.35 0.42
CA LEU A 57 10.26 -13.32 1.49
C LEU A 57 9.64 -11.93 1.64
N LEU A 58 10.46 -10.86 1.62
CA LEU A 58 10.00 -9.48 1.69
C LEU A 58 9.13 -9.15 0.47
N LYS A 59 9.58 -9.52 -0.73
CA LYS A 59 8.81 -9.28 -1.96
C LYS A 59 7.46 -9.98 -1.95
N ILE A 60 7.43 -11.27 -1.58
CA ILE A 60 6.21 -12.06 -1.44
C ILE A 60 5.28 -11.42 -0.40
N PHE A 61 5.83 -10.98 0.73
CA PHE A 61 5.06 -10.30 1.77
C PHE A 61 4.46 -8.98 1.27
N ILE A 62 5.24 -8.13 0.59
CA ILE A 62 4.75 -6.87 0.01
C ILE A 62 3.68 -7.15 -1.06
N LEU A 63 3.89 -8.12 -1.94
CA LEU A 63 2.89 -8.54 -2.93
C LEU A 63 1.61 -9.04 -2.24
N PHE A 64 1.75 -9.83 -1.18
CA PHE A 64 0.62 -10.29 -0.38
C PHE A 64 -0.16 -9.10 0.22
N LEU A 65 0.51 -8.10 0.79
CA LEU A 65 -0.16 -6.90 1.32
C LEU A 65 -0.88 -6.12 0.22
N ILE A 66 -0.28 -5.97 -0.97
CA ILE A 66 -0.90 -5.30 -2.11
C ILE A 66 -2.22 -6.01 -2.46
N VAL A 67 -2.18 -7.33 -2.67
CA VAL A 67 -3.35 -8.14 -3.05
C VAL A 67 -4.40 -8.18 -1.92
N PHE A 68 -3.96 -8.35 -0.68
CA PHE A 68 -4.86 -8.47 0.46
C PHE A 68 -5.58 -7.14 0.76
N GLY A 69 -4.90 -6.01 0.59
CA GLY A 69 -5.51 -4.68 0.78
C GLY A 69 -6.59 -4.35 -0.27
N LEU A 70 -6.59 -5.00 -1.44
CA LEU A 70 -7.67 -4.86 -2.44
C LEU A 70 -9.00 -5.50 -2.00
N ARG A 71 -9.00 -6.34 -0.95
CA ARG A 71 -10.20 -7.03 -0.50
C ARG A 71 -11.23 -6.03 0.04
N GLY A 72 -12.48 -6.19 -0.40
CA GLY A 72 -13.60 -5.38 0.06
C GLY A 72 -13.75 -4.03 -0.62
N ILE A 73 -12.91 -3.71 -1.62
CA ILE A 73 -13.07 -2.52 -2.45
C ILE A 73 -14.27 -2.72 -3.38
N LYS A 74 -15.14 -1.70 -3.45
CA LYS A 74 -16.32 -1.70 -4.31
C LYS A 74 -16.40 -0.40 -5.08
N VAL A 75 -16.78 -0.47 -6.36
CA VAL A 75 -17.08 0.73 -7.16
C VAL A 75 -18.55 1.06 -6.95
N VAL A 76 -18.84 2.32 -6.64
CA VAL A 76 -20.20 2.86 -6.56
C VAL A 76 -20.63 3.11 -8.00
N SER A 77 -21.39 2.16 -8.54
CA SER A 77 -22.07 2.29 -9.83
C SER A 77 -23.42 2.97 -9.69
#